data_AF-A0A3M1IHF6-F1
#
_entry.id   AF-A0A3M1IHF6-F1
#
_cell.length_a   1.000
_cell.length_b   1.000
_cell.length_c   1.000
_cell.angle_alpha   90.00
_cell.angle_beta   90.00
_cell.angle_gamma   90.00
#
_symmetry.space_group_name_H-M   'P 1'
#
loop_
_entity.id
_entity.type
_entity.pdbx_description
1 polymer ?
#
loop_
_entity_poly.entity_id
_entity_poly.type
_entity_poly.pdbx_seq_one_letter_code
_entity_poly.pdbx_strand_id
1 'polypeptide(L)'
;EFAAQPSQDDRLQYIHGKLSAGSSKTFSSLPHAIQMQMLLDRDAFGNVQVSRIETEKLLADMVADRLRVLKTQGRFKGKFSALCHFFGYEGRCAAPTNFDADYCYSLGYTAAALLNAGKSGYIASVRNLTRPAAEWQPGGIPLTAMMNIERRHGEDKPVIRKALVDLEGKPFQTFAAQRDRWALEEAYLYPGPIQYFGPSEVCDRVTKTLELEQS
;
A
#
# COMPACT_ATOMS: atom_id res chain seq x y z
N GLU A 1 16.61 -25.93 -11.23
CA GLU A 1 15.68 -27.07 -10.97
C GLU A 1 14.21 -26.67 -11.09
N PHE A 2 13.71 -25.67 -10.35
CA PHE A 2 12.33 -25.20 -10.46
C PHE A 2 11.99 -24.57 -11.83
N ALA A 3 12.81 -23.63 -12.30
CA ALA A 3 12.60 -22.98 -13.61
C ALA A 3 12.76 -23.94 -14.82
N ALA A 4 13.35 -25.11 -14.60
CA ALA A 4 13.57 -26.14 -15.62
C ALA A 4 12.37 -27.09 -15.81
N GLN A 5 11.31 -26.95 -14.99
CA GLN A 5 10.11 -27.78 -15.13
C GLN A 5 9.33 -27.42 -16.41
N PRO A 6 8.82 -28.42 -17.16
CA PRO A 6 8.31 -28.21 -18.51
C PRO A 6 6.91 -27.59 -18.57
N SER A 7 6.07 -27.80 -17.55
CA SER A 7 4.74 -27.20 -17.45
C SER A 7 4.51 -26.43 -16.13
N GLN A 8 3.41 -25.68 -16.06
CA GLN A 8 2.99 -25.01 -14.83
C GLN A 8 2.58 -26.01 -13.74
N ASP A 9 1.93 -27.11 -14.11
CA ASP A 9 1.52 -28.16 -13.18
C ASP A 9 2.74 -28.90 -12.59
N ASP A 10 3.78 -29.14 -13.39
CA ASP A 10 5.03 -29.74 -12.91
C ASP A 10 5.74 -28.82 -11.90
N ARG A 11 5.67 -27.49 -12.11
CA ARG A 11 6.18 -26.50 -11.16
C ARG A 11 5.43 -26.56 -9.84
N LEU A 12 4.10 -26.67 -9.88
CA LEU A 12 3.28 -26.81 -8.67
C LEU A 12 3.62 -28.12 -7.94
N GLN A 13 3.70 -29.24 -8.66
CA GLN A 13 4.04 -30.53 -8.06
C GLN A 13 5.44 -30.52 -7.43
N TYR A 14 6.42 -29.92 -8.11
CA TYR A 14 7.77 -29.74 -7.56
C TYR A 14 7.73 -28.97 -6.24
N ILE A 15 6.98 -27.86 -6.18
CA ILE A 15 6.85 -27.03 -4.96
C ILE A 15 6.12 -27.79 -3.86
N HIS A 16 5.04 -28.52 -4.17
CA HIS A 16 4.35 -29.35 -3.18
C HIS A 16 5.28 -30.38 -2.52
N GLY A 17 6.23 -30.95 -3.26
CA GLY A 17 7.25 -31.86 -2.72
C GLY A 17 8.32 -31.18 -1.85
N LYS A 18 8.42 -29.85 -1.87
CA LYS A 18 9.38 -29.06 -1.07
C LYS A 18 8.75 -28.35 0.13
N LEU A 19 7.44 -28.17 0.12
CA LEU A 19 6.71 -27.51 1.20
C LEU A 19 6.46 -28.46 2.38
N SER A 20 6.37 -27.89 3.59
CA SER A 20 5.82 -28.63 4.74
C SER A 20 4.38 -29.05 4.46
N ALA A 21 3.88 -30.11 5.13
CA ALA A 21 2.50 -30.57 4.95
C ALA A 21 1.46 -29.45 5.19
N GLY A 22 1.68 -28.60 6.21
CA GLY A 22 0.84 -27.46 6.51
C GLY A 22 0.86 -26.41 5.39
N SER A 23 2.06 -25.98 4.96
CA SER A 23 2.23 -25.01 3.88
C SER A 23 1.68 -25.51 2.55
N SER A 24 1.90 -26.79 2.24
CA SER A 24 1.39 -27.45 1.03
C SER A 24 -0.14 -27.44 1.01
N LYS A 25 -0.78 -27.78 2.13
CA LYS A 25 -2.24 -27.72 2.28
C LYS A 25 -2.79 -26.30 2.11
N THR A 26 -2.16 -25.30 2.73
CA THR A 26 -2.56 -23.89 2.57
C THR A 26 -2.39 -23.43 1.12
N PHE A 27 -1.27 -23.77 0.47
CA PHE A 27 -1.01 -23.40 -0.92
C PHE A 27 -2.04 -24.04 -1.87
N SER A 28 -2.38 -25.32 -1.69
CA SER A 28 -3.43 -26.00 -2.46
C SER A 28 -4.82 -25.41 -2.26
N SER A 29 -5.08 -24.67 -1.17
CA SER A 29 -6.38 -24.05 -0.93
C SER A 29 -6.61 -22.77 -1.75
N LEU A 30 -5.56 -22.22 -2.35
CA LEU A 30 -5.64 -21.04 -3.19
C LEU A 30 -6.14 -21.40 -4.60
N PRO A 31 -6.84 -20.49 -5.29
CA PRO A 31 -7.12 -20.65 -6.72
C PRO A 31 -5.85 -20.86 -7.53
N HIS A 32 -5.91 -21.72 -8.56
CA HIS A 32 -4.74 -22.09 -9.38
C HIS A 32 -3.99 -20.87 -9.94
N ALA A 33 -4.70 -19.85 -10.42
CA ALA A 33 -4.10 -18.62 -10.92
C ALA A 33 -3.24 -17.90 -9.86
N ILE A 34 -3.71 -17.87 -8.61
CA ILE A 34 -2.99 -17.24 -7.50
C ILE A 34 -1.77 -18.06 -7.09
N GLN A 35 -1.88 -19.39 -7.08
CA GLN A 35 -0.74 -20.28 -6.85
C GLN A 35 0.40 -19.97 -7.84
N MET A 36 0.06 -19.80 -9.12
CA MET A 36 1.05 -19.43 -10.15
C MET A 36 1.65 -18.03 -9.95
N GLN A 37 0.84 -17.05 -9.54
CA GLN A 37 1.31 -15.69 -9.27
C GLN A 37 2.27 -15.63 -8.07
N MET A 38 2.07 -16.47 -7.05
CA MET A 38 3.01 -16.58 -5.92
C MET A 38 4.37 -17.16 -6.30
N LEU A 39 4.45 -17.85 -7.44
CA LEU A 39 5.69 -18.44 -7.97
C LEU A 39 6.44 -17.51 -8.93
N LEU A 40 5.96 -16.28 -9.13
CA LEU A 40 6.66 -15.29 -9.93
C LEU A 40 7.99 -14.88 -9.28
N ASP A 41 8.96 -14.56 -10.12
CA ASP A 41 10.28 -14.12 -9.67
C ASP A 41 10.21 -12.84 -8.85
N ARG A 42 11.18 -12.68 -7.95
CA ARG A 42 11.37 -11.44 -7.17
C ARG A 42 11.89 -10.32 -8.08
N ASP A 43 11.67 -9.07 -7.67
CA ASP A 43 12.27 -7.93 -8.35
C ASP A 43 13.80 -7.86 -8.13
N ALA A 44 14.46 -6.89 -8.79
CA ALA A 44 15.91 -6.68 -8.69
C ALA A 44 16.41 -6.40 -7.26
N PHE A 45 15.53 -6.05 -6.33
CA PHE A 45 15.84 -5.76 -4.93
C PHE A 45 15.44 -6.92 -3.99
N GLY A 46 14.99 -8.05 -4.54
CA GLY A 46 14.60 -9.23 -3.80
C GLY A 46 13.18 -9.18 -3.21
N ASN A 47 12.35 -8.19 -3.58
CA ASN A 47 10.98 -8.10 -3.12
C ASN A 47 10.05 -9.00 -3.93
N VAL A 48 9.00 -9.51 -3.26
CA VAL A 48 7.89 -10.18 -3.95
C VAL A 48 7.11 -9.14 -4.76
N GLN A 49 6.77 -9.47 -6.00
CA GLN A 49 6.01 -8.59 -6.89
C GLN A 49 4.52 -8.58 -6.53
N VAL A 50 4.19 -8.06 -5.35
CA VAL A 50 2.82 -8.06 -4.80
C VAL A 50 1.80 -7.38 -5.70
N SER A 51 2.21 -6.39 -6.51
CA SER A 51 1.33 -5.73 -7.48
C SER A 51 0.94 -6.61 -8.67
N ARG A 52 1.58 -7.78 -8.85
CA ARG A 52 1.20 -8.79 -9.85
C ARG A 52 0.32 -9.90 -9.27
N ILE A 53 0.10 -9.88 -7.95
CA ILE A 53 -0.78 -10.83 -7.29
C ILE A 53 -2.18 -10.21 -7.24
N GLU A 54 -3.11 -10.80 -7.96
CA GLU A 54 -4.50 -10.36 -8.11
C GLU A 54 -5.31 -10.70 -6.84
N THR A 55 -4.94 -10.04 -5.75
CA THR A 55 -5.47 -10.30 -4.40
C THR A 55 -6.97 -10.00 -4.32
N GLU A 56 -7.45 -9.03 -5.08
CA GLU A 56 -8.87 -8.72 -5.21
C GLU A 56 -9.66 -9.86 -5.85
N LYS A 57 -9.09 -10.54 -6.86
CA LYS A 57 -9.71 -11.71 -7.51
C LYS A 57 -9.69 -12.91 -6.58
N LEU A 58 -8.58 -13.13 -5.87
CA LEU A 58 -8.49 -14.14 -4.81
C LEU A 58 -9.64 -14.01 -3.82
N LEU A 59 -9.85 -12.80 -3.28
CA LEU A 59 -10.92 -12.54 -2.32
C LEU A 59 -12.31 -12.74 -2.94
N ALA A 60 -12.53 -12.25 -4.17
CA ALA A 60 -13.79 -12.40 -4.87
C ALA A 60 -14.15 -13.89 -5.11
N ASP A 61 -13.18 -14.69 -5.57
CA ASP A 61 -13.36 -16.12 -5.84
C ASP A 61 -13.64 -16.89 -4.54
N MET A 62 -12.88 -16.63 -3.48
CA MET A 62 -13.08 -17.27 -2.17
C MET A 62 -14.45 -16.93 -1.57
N VAL A 63 -14.90 -15.67 -1.71
CA VAL A 63 -16.24 -15.25 -1.29
C VAL A 63 -17.31 -15.95 -2.14
N ALA A 64 -17.14 -16.02 -3.46
CA ALA A 64 -18.07 -16.70 -4.36
C ALA A 64 -18.23 -18.19 -4.00
N ASP A 65 -17.13 -18.88 -3.73
CA ASP A 65 -17.14 -20.28 -3.30
C ASP A 65 -17.84 -20.46 -1.96
N ARG A 66 -17.56 -19.58 -0.99
CA ARG A 66 -18.24 -19.60 0.31
C ARG A 66 -19.74 -19.37 0.17
N LEU A 67 -20.16 -18.41 -0.66
CA LEU A 67 -21.58 -18.12 -0.91
C LEU A 67 -22.27 -19.27 -1.65
N ARG A 68 -21.57 -19.98 -2.54
CA ARG A 68 -22.09 -21.19 -3.21
C ARG A 68 -22.42 -22.28 -2.18
N VAL A 69 -21.51 -22.54 -1.24
CA VAL A 69 -21.75 -23.48 -0.13
C VAL A 69 -22.91 -23.02 0.76
N LEU A 70 -22.99 -21.74 1.08
CA LEU A 70 -24.12 -21.22 1.89
C LEU A 70 -25.45 -21.32 1.13
N LYS A 71 -25.44 -21.21 -0.20
CA LYS A 71 -26.62 -21.36 -1.05
C LYS A 71 -27.12 -22.81 -1.08
N THR A 72 -26.23 -23.80 -1.17
CA THR A 72 -26.63 -25.22 -1.10
C THR A 72 -27.21 -25.59 0.27
N GLN A 73 -26.79 -24.89 1.33
CA GLN A 73 -27.33 -25.02 2.69
C GLN A 73 -28.64 -24.22 2.91
N GLY A 74 -29.14 -23.48 1.92
CA GLY A 74 -30.32 -22.62 2.06
C GLY A 74 -30.10 -21.36 2.92
N ARG A 75 -28.85 -21.05 3.30
CA ARG A 75 -28.47 -19.92 4.16
C ARG A 75 -28.16 -18.63 3.40
N PHE A 76 -28.04 -18.70 2.08
CA PHE A 76 -27.87 -17.53 1.21
C PHE A 76 -28.85 -17.61 0.04
N LYS A 77 -29.73 -16.61 -0.09
CA LYS A 77 -30.74 -16.53 -1.16
C LYS A 77 -30.39 -15.51 -2.25
N GLY A 78 -29.31 -14.76 -2.07
CA GLY A 78 -28.92 -13.68 -2.98
C GLY A 78 -28.24 -14.16 -4.27
N LYS A 79 -27.86 -13.17 -5.08
CA LYS A 79 -26.96 -13.30 -6.22
C LYS A 79 -25.69 -12.52 -5.90
N PHE A 80 -24.54 -13.14 -6.13
CA PHE A 80 -23.24 -12.50 -6.00
C PHE A 80 -22.63 -12.33 -7.39
N SER A 81 -22.14 -11.13 -7.69
CA SER A 81 -21.46 -10.78 -8.92
C SER A 81 -20.39 -9.75 -8.57
N ALA A 82 -19.13 -10.16 -8.62
CA ALA A 82 -18.01 -9.30 -8.29
C ALA A 82 -17.50 -8.58 -9.55
N LEU A 83 -17.11 -7.32 -9.38
CA LEU A 83 -16.30 -6.59 -10.33
C LEU A 83 -15.01 -6.19 -9.62
N CYS A 84 -13.88 -6.63 -10.17
CA CYS A 84 -12.57 -6.37 -9.59
C CYS A 84 -11.92 -5.18 -10.29
N HIS A 85 -11.33 -4.29 -9.50
CA HIS A 85 -10.58 -3.13 -9.99
C HIS A 85 -9.21 -3.09 -9.32
N PHE A 86 -8.19 -2.67 -10.06
CA PHE A 86 -6.85 -2.45 -9.54
C PHE A 86 -6.36 -1.07 -9.99
N PHE A 87 -6.48 -0.10 -9.09
CA PHE A 87 -5.99 1.26 -9.31
C PHE A 87 -4.59 1.39 -8.72
N GLY A 88 -3.62 1.81 -9.53
CA GLY A 88 -2.23 1.94 -9.14
C GLY A 88 -1.43 2.82 -10.10
N TYR A 89 -1.09 2.31 -11.28
CA TYR A 89 -0.18 2.98 -12.21
C TYR A 89 -0.69 4.35 -12.68
N GLU A 90 -1.99 4.48 -12.91
CA GLU A 90 -2.65 5.72 -13.34
C GLU A 90 -2.49 6.87 -12.35
N GLY A 91 -2.31 6.56 -11.05
CA GLY A 91 -2.12 7.57 -10.01
C GLY A 91 -0.68 8.05 -9.83
N ARG A 92 0.31 7.36 -10.41
CA ARG A 92 1.74 7.62 -10.14
C ARG A 92 2.33 8.74 -10.99
N CYS A 93 1.72 9.03 -12.13
CA CYS A 93 2.16 10.08 -13.06
C CYS A 93 1.03 11.07 -13.37
N ALA A 94 0.07 11.22 -12.45
CA ALA A 94 -0.92 12.28 -12.50
C ALA A 94 -0.27 13.64 -12.19
N ALA A 95 -0.95 14.73 -12.56
CA ALA A 95 -0.54 16.06 -12.12
C ALA A 95 -0.60 16.13 -10.57
N PRO A 96 0.43 16.69 -9.91
CA PRO A 96 0.48 16.77 -8.45
C PRO A 96 -0.58 17.74 -7.93
N THR A 97 -1.18 17.44 -6.78
CA THR A 97 -2.05 18.40 -6.07
C THR A 97 -1.31 19.70 -5.75
N ASN A 98 -2.01 20.80 -5.43
CA ASN A 98 -1.34 22.02 -4.95
C ASN A 98 -0.46 21.73 -3.75
N PHE A 99 -0.94 20.89 -2.80
CA PHE A 99 -0.15 20.43 -1.67
C PHE A 99 1.16 19.76 -2.09
N ASP A 100 1.12 18.76 -2.98
CA ASP A 100 2.32 18.05 -3.42
C ASP A 100 3.25 18.94 -4.26
N ALA A 101 2.70 19.85 -5.06
CA ALA A 101 3.48 20.82 -5.82
C ALA A 101 4.28 21.74 -4.90
N ASP A 102 3.61 22.34 -3.92
CA ASP A 102 4.26 23.21 -2.92
C ASP A 102 5.26 22.43 -2.07
N TYR A 103 4.88 21.23 -1.63
CA TYR A 103 5.71 20.39 -0.77
C TYR A 103 6.99 19.94 -1.48
N CYS A 104 6.87 19.44 -2.72
CA CYS A 104 8.01 18.98 -3.51
C CYS A 104 8.93 20.14 -3.90
N TYR A 105 8.38 21.30 -4.26
CA TYR A 105 9.16 22.51 -4.52
C TYR A 105 9.94 22.95 -3.27
N SER A 106 9.26 22.99 -2.12
CA SER A 106 9.85 23.35 -0.83
C SER A 106 10.96 22.39 -0.41
N LEU A 107 10.79 21.08 -0.63
CA LEU A 107 11.82 20.07 -0.36
C LEU A 107 13.07 20.29 -1.23
N GLY A 108 12.90 20.56 -2.52
CA GLY A 108 14.02 20.86 -3.43
C GLY A 108 14.78 22.11 -3.01
N TYR A 109 14.06 23.18 -2.67
CA TYR A 109 14.66 24.42 -2.18
C TYR A 109 15.38 24.23 -0.85
N THR A 110 14.79 23.46 0.06
CA THR A 110 15.38 23.10 1.36
C THR A 110 16.67 22.30 1.18
N ALA A 111 16.70 21.35 0.25
CA ALA A 111 17.91 20.58 -0.08
C ALA A 111 19.05 21.50 -0.58
N ALA A 112 18.74 22.46 -1.45
CA ALA A 112 19.71 23.46 -1.91
C ALA A 112 20.25 24.33 -0.76
N ALA A 113 19.38 24.76 0.16
CA ALA A 113 19.78 25.51 1.35
C ALA A 113 20.69 24.70 2.28
N LEU A 114 20.38 23.41 2.51
CA LEU A 114 21.22 22.50 3.29
C LEU A 114 22.61 22.33 2.64
N LEU A 115 22.67 22.16 1.32
CA LEU A 115 23.92 22.07 0.57
C LEU A 115 24.74 23.36 0.69
N ASN A 116 24.11 24.53 0.51
CA ASN A 116 24.77 25.83 0.67
C ASN A 116 25.32 26.04 2.08
N ALA A 117 24.67 25.47 3.10
CA ALA A 117 25.14 25.47 4.49
C ALA A 117 26.19 24.38 4.80
N GLY A 118 26.70 23.67 3.79
CA GLY A 118 27.73 22.65 3.92
C GLY A 118 27.27 21.37 4.63
N LYS A 119 25.95 21.07 4.63
CA LYS A 119 25.40 19.86 5.26
C LYS A 119 25.39 18.69 4.28
N SER A 120 25.79 17.51 4.75
CA SER A 120 25.79 16.24 4.01
C SER A 120 25.22 15.12 4.86
N GLY A 121 24.60 14.11 4.23
CA GLY A 121 23.96 13.00 4.93
C GLY A 121 22.62 13.34 5.60
N TYR A 122 21.97 14.43 5.17
CA TYR A 122 20.65 14.86 5.66
C TYR A 122 19.58 14.61 4.59
N ILE A 123 18.39 14.23 5.03
CA ILE A 123 17.17 14.27 4.23
C ILE A 123 16.51 15.64 4.43
N ALA A 124 16.19 16.34 3.34
CA ALA A 124 15.41 17.56 3.38
C ALA A 124 14.03 17.29 3.97
N SER A 125 13.58 18.14 4.89
CA SER A 125 12.32 17.98 5.61
C SER A 125 11.57 19.30 5.65
N VAL A 126 10.25 19.24 5.53
CA VAL A 126 9.35 20.37 5.74
C VAL A 126 8.28 19.93 6.73
N ARG A 127 8.02 20.75 7.76
CA ARG A 127 7.10 20.46 8.87
C ARG A 127 5.93 21.45 8.88
N ASN A 128 4.93 21.17 9.72
CA ASN A 128 3.66 21.91 9.84
C ASN A 128 2.81 21.84 8.57
N LEU A 129 2.77 20.68 7.92
CA LEU A 129 2.16 20.47 6.60
C LEU A 129 0.63 20.63 6.58
N THR A 130 -0.04 20.76 7.74
CA THR A 130 -1.47 21.08 7.85
C THR A 130 -1.75 22.58 7.90
N ARG A 131 -0.72 23.42 8.02
CA ARG A 131 -0.81 24.89 7.95
C ARG A 131 -0.69 25.35 6.49
N PRO A 132 -1.11 26.59 6.16
CA PRO A 132 -0.81 27.18 4.87
C PRO A 132 0.68 27.07 4.51
N ALA A 133 1.01 26.89 3.23
CA ALA A 133 2.39 26.65 2.78
C ALA A 133 3.39 27.73 3.24
N ALA A 134 2.95 28.97 3.38
CA ALA A 134 3.76 30.09 3.89
C ALA A 134 4.22 29.93 5.35
N GLU A 135 3.57 29.06 6.14
CA GLU A 135 3.89 28.79 7.55
C GLU A 135 4.68 27.49 7.75
N TRP A 136 5.04 26.81 6.66
CA TRP A 136 5.81 25.59 6.73
C TRP A 136 7.24 25.84 7.21
N GLN A 137 7.77 24.86 7.94
CA GLN A 137 9.11 24.96 8.53
C GLN A 137 10.09 24.01 7.82
N PRO A 138 11.01 24.54 7.00
CA PRO A 138 12.05 23.73 6.36
C PRO A 138 13.14 23.31 7.35
N GLY A 139 13.81 22.21 7.07
CA GLY A 139 14.90 21.68 7.89
C GLY A 139 15.58 20.46 7.26
N GLY A 140 16.42 19.80 8.05
CA GLY A 140 17.09 18.57 7.66
C GLY A 140 17.07 17.53 8.78
N ILE A 141 16.84 16.27 8.42
CA ILE A 141 16.91 15.13 9.34
C ILE A 141 18.16 14.30 9.00
N PRO A 142 19.06 13.99 9.95
CA PRO A 142 20.18 13.10 9.69
C PRO A 142 19.69 11.74 9.20
N LEU A 143 20.21 11.26 8.07
CA LEU A 143 19.77 10.00 7.45
C LEU A 143 19.88 8.82 8.43
N THR A 144 20.97 8.76 9.19
CA THR A 144 21.26 7.69 10.15
C THR A 144 20.24 7.60 11.29
N ALA A 145 19.56 8.70 11.63
CA ALA A 145 18.53 8.71 12.67
C ALA A 145 17.26 7.91 12.27
N MET A 146 17.09 7.63 10.98
CA MET A 146 15.96 6.86 10.43
C MET A 146 16.32 5.42 10.08
N MET A 147 17.58 5.01 10.29
CA MET A 147 18.07 3.70 9.89
C MET A 147 17.97 2.66 11.01
N ASN A 148 17.74 1.40 10.62
CA ASN A 148 17.87 0.21 11.44
C ASN A 148 18.67 -0.86 10.69
N ILE A 149 19.00 -1.97 11.36
CA ILE A 149 19.63 -3.13 10.72
C ILE A 149 18.55 -4.15 10.36
N GLU A 150 18.49 -4.54 9.09
CA GLU A 150 17.65 -5.64 8.59
C GLU A 150 18.52 -6.69 7.89
N ARG A 151 18.17 -7.98 8.06
CA ARG A 151 18.85 -9.06 7.35
C ARG A 151 18.24 -9.30 5.98
N ARG A 152 18.99 -9.03 4.91
CA ARG A 152 18.58 -9.21 3.50
C ARG A 152 19.57 -10.10 2.77
N HIS A 153 19.07 -11.10 2.07
CA HIS A 153 19.89 -12.12 1.39
C HIS A 153 20.92 -12.80 2.31
N GLY A 154 20.59 -12.95 3.59
CA GLY A 154 21.48 -13.57 4.57
C GLY A 154 22.54 -12.63 5.18
N GLU A 155 22.56 -11.35 4.83
CA GLU A 155 23.49 -10.34 5.34
C GLU A 155 22.77 -9.20 6.06
N ASP A 156 23.39 -8.64 7.10
CA ASP A 156 22.87 -7.50 7.84
C ASP A 156 23.16 -6.20 7.07
N LYS A 157 22.12 -5.44 6.73
CA LYS A 157 22.22 -4.20 5.94
C LYS A 157 21.52 -3.05 6.66
N PRO A 158 22.13 -1.85 6.69
CA PRO A 158 21.48 -0.67 7.22
C PRO A 158 20.43 -0.18 6.23
N VAL A 159 19.19 -0.03 6.69
CA VAL A 159 18.05 0.37 5.85
C VAL A 159 17.16 1.35 6.60
N ILE A 160 16.36 2.13 5.88
CA ILE A 160 15.33 2.97 6.48
C ILE A 160 14.13 2.07 6.84
N ARG A 161 13.70 2.14 8.10
CA ARG A 161 12.52 1.39 8.56
C ARG A 161 11.27 1.87 7.84
N LYS A 162 10.51 0.95 7.24
CA LYS A 162 9.18 1.28 6.69
C LYS A 162 8.24 1.63 7.84
N ALA A 163 7.66 2.83 7.81
CA ALA A 163 6.54 3.19 8.67
C ALA A 163 5.28 2.47 8.17
N LEU A 164 4.69 1.63 9.02
CA LEU A 164 3.41 0.97 8.76
C LEU A 164 2.29 1.76 9.45
N VAL A 165 1.04 1.42 9.16
CA VAL A 165 -0.11 1.99 9.87
C VAL A 165 0.00 1.71 11.36
N ASP A 166 -0.07 2.77 12.17
CA ASP A 166 -0.20 2.66 13.61
C ASP A 166 -1.66 2.35 13.97
N LEU A 167 -1.90 1.17 14.55
CA LEU A 167 -3.23 0.74 14.95
C LEU A 167 -3.76 1.49 16.18
N GLU A 168 -2.88 2.14 16.95
CA GLU A 168 -3.28 3.02 18.05
C GLU A 168 -3.43 4.48 17.59
N GLY A 169 -2.95 4.79 16.39
CA GLY A 169 -3.01 6.11 15.78
C GLY A 169 -4.43 6.57 15.44
N LYS A 170 -4.65 7.89 15.55
CA LYS A 170 -5.94 8.55 15.26
C LYS A 170 -6.55 8.17 13.89
N PRO A 171 -5.78 8.05 12.78
CA PRO A 171 -6.34 7.63 11.50
C PRO A 171 -7.01 6.25 11.56
N PHE A 172 -6.34 5.24 12.12
CA PHE A 172 -6.90 3.89 12.21
C PHE A 172 -8.04 3.82 13.21
N GLN A 173 -7.93 4.49 14.37
CA GLN A 173 -8.99 4.53 15.36
C GLN A 173 -10.27 5.17 14.81
N THR A 174 -10.14 6.21 13.98
CA THR A 174 -11.28 6.85 13.29
C THR A 174 -11.96 5.86 12.32
N PHE A 175 -11.18 5.10 11.55
CA PHE A 175 -11.71 4.02 10.70
C PHE A 175 -12.40 2.93 11.54
N ALA A 176 -11.74 2.45 12.60
CA ALA A 176 -12.24 1.38 13.45
C ALA A 176 -13.57 1.75 14.12
N ALA A 177 -13.73 3.01 14.55
CA ALA A 177 -14.96 3.50 15.17
C ALA A 177 -16.16 3.56 14.21
N GLN A 178 -15.93 3.59 12.89
CA GLN A 178 -17.00 3.74 11.89
C GLN A 178 -17.22 2.51 11.01
N ARG A 179 -16.24 1.60 10.89
CA ARG A 179 -16.27 0.51 9.91
C ARG A 179 -17.48 -0.42 10.03
N ASP A 180 -17.98 -0.67 11.23
CA ASP A 180 -19.13 -1.57 11.45
C ASP A 180 -20.41 -0.96 10.90
N ARG A 181 -20.58 0.36 11.09
CA ARG A 181 -21.66 1.14 10.49
C ARG A 181 -21.52 1.18 8.97
N TRP A 182 -20.34 1.51 8.46
CA TRP A 182 -20.06 1.57 7.03
C TRP A 182 -20.21 0.22 6.31
N ALA A 183 -20.08 -0.90 7.03
CA ALA A 183 -20.29 -2.23 6.47
C ALA A 183 -21.77 -2.55 6.20
N LEU A 184 -22.70 -1.86 6.87
CA LEU A 184 -24.14 -2.14 6.83
C LEU A 184 -24.96 -1.03 6.17
N GLU A 185 -24.52 0.22 6.28
CA GLU A 185 -25.22 1.40 5.78
C GLU A 185 -24.64 1.92 4.45
N GLU A 186 -25.48 2.55 3.63
CA GLU A 186 -25.07 3.29 2.43
C GLU A 186 -24.44 4.65 2.79
N ALA A 187 -23.29 4.62 3.47
CA ALA A 187 -22.58 5.80 3.97
C ALA A 187 -21.46 6.28 3.01
N TYR A 188 -21.71 6.27 1.70
CA TYR A 188 -20.70 6.61 0.70
C TYR A 188 -20.38 8.11 0.68
N LEU A 189 -19.10 8.43 0.50
CA LEU A 189 -18.62 9.76 0.18
C LEU A 189 -18.16 9.78 -1.28
N TYR A 190 -18.49 10.87 -1.97
CA TYR A 190 -18.20 11.04 -3.40
C TYR A 190 -17.18 12.19 -3.57
N PRO A 191 -15.88 11.96 -3.34
CA PRO A 191 -14.88 12.97 -3.60
C PRO A 191 -14.86 13.30 -5.10
N GLY A 192 -14.78 14.59 -5.42
CA GLY A 192 -14.61 15.05 -6.80
C GLY A 192 -13.16 14.92 -7.29
N PRO A 193 -12.91 15.28 -8.57
CA PRO A 193 -11.56 15.38 -9.10
C PRO A 193 -10.73 16.43 -8.36
N ILE A 194 -9.40 16.28 -8.42
CA ILE A 194 -8.46 17.29 -7.91
C ILE A 194 -8.76 18.64 -8.58
N GLN A 195 -8.95 19.68 -7.77
CA GLN A 195 -9.13 21.05 -8.23
C GLN A 195 -7.81 21.82 -8.04
N TYR A 196 -7.37 22.52 -9.08
CA TYR A 196 -6.16 23.34 -9.07
C TYR A 196 -6.47 24.84 -8.96
N PHE A 197 -7.73 25.20 -9.16
CA PHE A 197 -8.21 26.58 -9.19
C PHE A 197 -9.50 26.69 -8.38
N GLY A 198 -9.64 27.79 -7.65
CA GLY A 198 -10.81 28.06 -6.82
C GLY A 198 -10.42 28.31 -5.37
N PRO A 199 -11.38 28.20 -4.44
CA PRO A 199 -11.13 28.41 -3.02
C PRO A 199 -10.05 27.47 -2.46
N SER A 200 -9.17 27.99 -1.60
CA SER A 200 -8.11 27.21 -0.95
C SER A 200 -8.65 26.05 -0.10
N GLU A 201 -9.84 26.19 0.49
CA GLU A 201 -10.50 25.11 1.23
C GLU A 201 -10.83 23.88 0.36
N VAL A 202 -10.80 24.02 -0.97
CA VAL A 202 -11.01 22.93 -1.93
C VAL A 202 -9.68 22.49 -2.56
N CYS A 203 -8.88 23.44 -3.04
CA CYS A 203 -7.69 23.15 -3.86
C CYS A 203 -6.45 22.79 -3.02
N ASP A 204 -6.35 23.34 -1.81
CA ASP A 204 -5.16 23.23 -0.95
C ASP A 204 -5.40 22.25 0.20
N ARG A 205 -6.31 21.29 -0.01
CA ARG A 205 -6.67 20.27 0.99
C ARG A 205 -5.55 19.26 1.17
N VAL A 206 -5.32 18.89 2.42
CA VAL A 206 -4.46 17.77 2.81
C VAL A 206 -5.24 16.45 2.91
N THR A 207 -4.51 15.35 3.05
CA THR A 207 -5.13 14.03 3.30
C THR A 207 -5.76 13.97 4.69
N LYS A 208 -6.83 13.16 4.83
CA LYS A 208 -7.43 12.91 6.17
C LYS A 208 -6.45 12.27 7.14
N THR A 209 -5.51 11.46 6.66
CA THR A 209 -4.44 10.91 7.49
C THR A 209 -3.64 12.03 8.14
N LEU A 210 -3.15 12.99 7.34
CA LEU A 210 -2.32 14.09 7.84
C LEU A 210 -3.10 15.02 8.77
N GLU A 211 -4.37 15.32 8.48
CA GLU A 211 -5.23 16.10 9.39
C GLU A 211 -5.38 15.40 10.74
N LEU A 212 -5.67 14.10 10.75
CA LEU A 212 -5.92 13.34 11.98
C LEU A 212 -4.65 13.17 12.80
N GLU A 213 -3.50 12.94 12.18
CA GLU A 213 -2.20 12.83 12.86
C GLU A 213 -1.75 14.12 13.54
N GLN A 214 -2.20 15.29 13.06
CA GLN A 214 -1.84 16.61 13.60
C GLN A 214 -2.94 17.23 14.48
N SER A 215 -4.07 16.53 14.65
CA SER A 215 -5.17 16.94 15.54
C SER A 215 -4.90 16.64 17.00
#